data_AF-A0A2U3KWD0-F1
#
_entry.id   AF-A0A2U3KWD0-F1
#
_cell.length_a   1.000
_cell.length_b   1.000
_cell.length_c   1.000
_cell.angle_alpha   90.00
_cell.angle_beta   90.00
_cell.angle_gamma   90.00
#
_symmetry.space_group_name_H-M   'P 1'
#
loop_
_entity.id
_entity.type
_entity.pdbx_description
1 polymer ?
#
loop_
_entity_poly.entity_id
_entity_poly.type
_entity_poly.pdbx_seq_one_letter_code
_entity_poly.pdbx_strand_id
1 'polypeptide(L)'
;MSSGSAETGNWPSTGGEHISFGPYAGYAIDLGTGQILASYGNADGSSNRFILLDSTASATGQLVADNGTAVLTSDGALLILAGGTIQQVPPPSGQVLFADATIDASGQTILLTAHDPVTNKNSVRVASPGLPTTSLFVADGYFPSMTDDGRQVLYLSNRTGTPQAWLAGIEGDGNRDVTSEPDGLAEAILSGDGTVAYALTLGGRLLRISVSSGQVQELIPRTPFLNLMFPSPTPYLVPFPPGLAPGKRVVLTGGGLSSASFSAVPPLPESLGGVSVSIQGRPAPILNVDPAGIDLLVPADATTGDYGDYQAPLHVVASSPSPFEAQFDLVTAVLTGAPEAVNTVHEDWSALVTIDNPAHAGEILHTYAVGLDPTRPAVPFGEAAPSTEPLARISPQPACVDVTDVSSPSYDKSPVELTFAGLAPGMVAVYQVDWRVPLSAAGQFSMSCPTSVGFTWGVMVPLATGN
;
A
#
# COMPACT_ATOMS: atom_id res chain seq x y z
N MET A 1 36.36 43.67 -18.09
CA MET A 1 35.83 43.67 -16.71
C MET A 1 35.44 42.23 -16.41
N SER A 2 36.03 41.67 -15.35
CA SER A 2 35.75 40.38 -14.70
C SER A 2 34.25 40.22 -14.36
N SER A 3 33.63 39.09 -14.04
CA SER A 3 33.95 37.74 -13.54
C SER A 3 32.57 37.01 -13.51
N GLY A 4 32.38 35.69 -13.53
CA GLY A 4 33.27 34.56 -13.33
C GLY A 4 32.61 33.26 -13.81
N SER A 5 33.44 32.24 -13.93
CA SER A 5 33.17 30.88 -14.38
C SER A 5 32.25 30.11 -13.42
N ALA A 6 31.17 29.53 -13.94
CA ALA A 6 30.54 28.37 -13.33
C ALA A 6 31.47 27.17 -13.59
N GLU A 7 32.06 26.62 -12.52
CA GLU A 7 32.84 25.39 -12.61
C GLU A 7 31.92 24.25 -13.03
N THR A 8 32.16 23.75 -14.24
CA THR A 8 31.57 22.52 -14.74
C THR A 8 32.16 21.36 -13.97
N GLY A 9 31.37 20.69 -13.13
CA GLY A 9 31.72 19.39 -12.56
C GLY A 9 32.08 18.43 -13.69
N ASN A 10 33.31 17.91 -13.67
CA ASN A 10 33.81 16.94 -14.64
C ASN A 10 33.10 15.59 -14.46
N TRP A 11 31.98 15.39 -15.16
CA TRP A 11 31.41 14.06 -15.38
C TRP A 11 31.95 13.50 -16.70
N PRO A 12 32.79 12.45 -16.70
CA PRO A 12 33.31 11.87 -17.93
C PRO A 12 32.22 11.12 -18.70
N SER A 13 32.16 11.38 -20.01
CA SER A 13 31.51 10.53 -20.99
C SER A 13 32.29 9.21 -21.11
N THR A 14 31.87 8.17 -20.41
CA THR A 14 32.39 6.81 -20.67
C THR A 14 31.23 5.83 -20.62
N GLY A 15 31.09 5.04 -21.69
CA GLY A 15 30.05 4.04 -21.88
C GLY A 15 30.04 2.97 -20.77
N GLY A 16 29.29 3.26 -19.71
CA GLY A 16 28.93 2.30 -18.67
C GLY A 16 27.85 1.35 -19.17
N GLU A 17 27.82 0.14 -18.59
CA GLU A 17 26.86 -0.91 -18.92
C GLU A 17 25.42 -0.37 -18.95
N HIS A 18 24.73 -0.65 -20.06
CA HIS A 18 23.30 -0.42 -20.17
C HIS A 18 22.57 -1.41 -19.26
N ILE A 19 22.09 -0.94 -18.11
CA ILE A 19 21.11 -1.69 -17.33
C ILE A 19 19.76 -1.51 -18.04
N SER A 20 19.20 -2.61 -18.54
CA SER A 20 17.88 -2.62 -19.16
C SER A 20 16.83 -2.67 -18.05
N PHE A 21 15.92 -1.70 -18.03
CA PHE A 21 14.86 -1.62 -17.02
C PHE A 21 13.53 -2.11 -17.57
N GLY A 22 12.77 -2.85 -16.76
CA GLY A 22 11.44 -3.35 -17.08
C GLY A 22 10.37 -2.25 -17.16
N PRO A 23 9.12 -2.59 -17.53
CA PRO A 23 8.08 -1.65 -17.97
C PRO A 23 7.42 -0.79 -16.86
N TYR A 24 8.05 -0.61 -15.69
CA TYR A 24 7.42 0.03 -14.53
C TYR A 24 7.82 1.50 -14.36
N ALA A 25 6.90 2.27 -13.75
CA ALA A 25 7.01 3.71 -13.54
C ALA A 25 8.26 4.08 -12.73
N GLY A 26 8.97 5.11 -13.18
CA GLY A 26 10.23 5.57 -12.61
C GLY A 26 10.31 7.09 -12.55
N TYR A 27 11.24 7.63 -11.77
CA TYR A 27 11.53 9.07 -11.75
C TYR A 27 12.95 9.32 -12.25
N ALA A 28 13.17 10.45 -12.92
CA ALA A 28 14.48 10.90 -13.35
C ALA A 28 15.02 11.95 -12.38
N ILE A 29 16.20 11.78 -11.81
CA ILE A 29 16.87 12.84 -11.03
C ILE A 29 17.84 13.58 -11.95
N ASP A 30 17.64 14.89 -12.10
CA ASP A 30 18.62 15.76 -12.75
C ASP A 30 19.81 15.99 -11.81
N LEU A 31 20.98 15.47 -12.17
CA LEU A 31 22.19 15.54 -11.33
C LEU A 31 22.81 16.94 -11.23
N GLY A 32 22.42 17.87 -12.11
CA GLY A 32 22.89 19.25 -12.06
C GLY A 32 22.01 20.17 -11.21
N THR A 33 20.75 19.81 -10.99
CA THR A 33 19.76 20.64 -10.28
C THR A 33 19.16 19.96 -9.05
N GLY A 34 19.34 18.65 -8.89
CA GLY A 34 18.66 17.84 -7.87
C GLY A 34 17.16 17.64 -8.12
N GLN A 35 16.64 18.11 -9.25
CA GLN A 35 15.20 18.05 -9.55
C GLN A 35 14.77 16.63 -9.88
N ILE A 36 13.68 16.16 -9.26
CA ILE A 36 12.99 14.91 -9.60
C ILE A 36 11.96 15.19 -10.72
N LEU A 37 12.05 14.45 -11.81
CA LEU A 37 11.08 14.45 -12.92
C LEU A 37 10.32 13.13 -12.92
N ALA A 38 8.99 13.15 -12.86
CA ALA A 38 8.20 11.93 -13.04
C ALA A 38 8.30 11.45 -14.49
N SER A 39 8.68 10.17 -14.70
CA SER A 39 8.66 9.56 -16.03
C SER A 39 7.59 8.45 -16.10
N TYR A 40 6.57 8.69 -16.93
CA TYR A 40 5.70 7.64 -17.43
C TYR A 40 6.27 7.18 -18.79
N GLY A 41 7.00 6.06 -18.79
CA GLY A 41 7.53 5.42 -19.99
C GLY A 41 9.02 5.66 -20.24
N ASN A 42 9.61 4.76 -21.05
CA ASN A 42 11.02 4.70 -21.39
C ASN A 42 11.57 6.09 -21.78
N ALA A 43 12.23 6.75 -20.84
CA ALA A 43 13.07 7.89 -21.18
C ALA A 43 14.26 7.35 -22.00
N ASP A 44 14.47 7.96 -23.17
CA ASP A 44 15.56 7.60 -24.07
C ASP A 44 16.89 7.84 -23.33
N GLY A 45 17.59 6.76 -22.99
CA GLY A 45 18.78 6.72 -22.12
C GLY A 45 20.04 7.34 -22.72
N SER A 46 19.89 8.39 -23.52
CA SER A 46 20.98 9.04 -24.28
C SER A 46 21.51 10.33 -23.63
N SER A 47 21.04 10.69 -22.43
CA SER A 47 21.39 11.96 -21.77
C SER A 47 22.18 11.77 -20.47
N ASN A 48 23.43 12.25 -20.42
CA ASN A 48 24.33 12.26 -19.24
C ASN A 48 23.84 13.12 -18.04
N ARG A 49 22.56 13.49 -17.99
CA ARG A 49 21.99 14.42 -17.02
C ARG A 49 21.02 13.77 -16.03
N PHE A 50 20.58 12.54 -16.29
CA PHE A 50 19.46 11.93 -15.56
C PHE A 50 19.80 10.52 -15.06
N ILE A 51 19.36 10.18 -13.84
CA ILE A 51 19.28 8.80 -13.36
C ILE A 51 17.83 8.36 -13.42
N LEU A 52 17.54 7.29 -14.18
CA LEU A 52 16.22 6.66 -14.22
C LEU A 52 16.09 5.69 -13.05
N LEU A 53 15.07 5.89 -12.23
CA LEU A 53 14.79 5.10 -11.04
C LEU A 53 13.71 4.05 -11.33
N ASP A 54 13.78 2.90 -10.70
CA ASP A 54 12.73 1.88 -10.76
C ASP A 54 11.53 2.25 -9.86
N SER A 55 10.50 1.41 -9.86
CA SER A 55 9.32 1.59 -9.02
C SER A 55 9.56 1.31 -7.53
N THR A 56 10.78 0.94 -7.12
CA THR A 56 11.15 0.62 -5.73
C THR A 56 11.98 1.73 -5.08
N ALA A 57 12.46 2.70 -5.87
CA ALA A 57 13.18 3.84 -5.36
C ALA A 57 12.28 4.74 -4.51
N SER A 58 12.71 5.00 -3.28
CA SER A 58 12.08 5.97 -2.39
C SER A 58 13.10 6.93 -1.79
N ALA A 59 12.60 8.11 -1.48
CA ALA A 59 13.39 9.30 -1.22
C ALA A 59 12.57 10.24 -0.35
N THR A 60 13.19 10.81 0.67
CA THR A 60 12.61 11.88 1.47
C THR A 60 13.58 13.05 1.50
N GLY A 61 13.08 14.28 1.54
CA GLY A 61 13.92 15.47 1.69
C GLY A 61 14.97 15.66 0.59
N GLN A 62 16.23 15.85 0.98
CA GLN A 62 17.33 16.20 0.09
C GLN A 62 18.04 14.95 -0.43
N LEU A 63 18.13 14.80 -1.76
CA LEU A 63 18.77 13.64 -2.40
C LEU A 63 20.15 13.93 -2.97
N VAL A 64 20.45 15.20 -3.24
CA VAL A 64 21.72 15.63 -3.81
C VAL A 64 22.31 16.69 -2.90
N ALA A 65 23.48 16.41 -2.37
CA ALA A 65 24.27 17.32 -1.56
C ALA A 65 24.96 18.38 -2.43
N ASP A 66 25.40 19.49 -1.82
CA ASP A 66 26.08 20.60 -2.50
C ASP A 66 27.41 20.18 -3.14
N ASN A 67 28.01 19.10 -2.63
CA ASN A 67 29.23 18.52 -3.18
C ASN A 67 28.97 17.60 -4.40
N GLY A 68 27.71 17.44 -4.83
CA GLY A 68 27.28 16.60 -5.95
C GLY A 68 27.11 15.12 -5.60
N THR A 69 27.22 14.73 -4.32
CA THR A 69 26.89 13.38 -3.86
C THR A 69 25.39 13.18 -3.90
N ALA A 70 24.94 12.12 -4.57
CA ALA A 70 23.53 11.74 -4.62
C ALA A 70 23.28 10.44 -3.85
N VAL A 71 22.12 10.34 -3.20
CA VAL A 71 21.68 9.13 -2.49
C VAL A 71 20.30 8.69 -2.94
N LEU A 72 20.09 7.37 -2.97
CA LEU A 72 18.80 6.75 -3.21
C LEU A 72 18.80 5.32 -2.68
N THR A 73 17.61 4.74 -2.50
CA THR A 73 17.47 3.31 -2.21
C THR A 73 16.94 2.58 -3.44
N SER A 74 17.43 1.37 -3.68
CA SER A 74 17.03 0.52 -4.81
C SER A 74 17.29 -0.95 -4.45
N ASP A 75 16.36 -1.84 -4.79
CA ASP A 75 16.45 -3.27 -4.47
C ASP A 75 16.75 -3.54 -2.97
N GLY A 76 16.21 -2.70 -2.09
CA GLY A 76 16.39 -2.79 -0.64
C GLY A 76 17.79 -2.41 -0.12
N ALA A 77 18.67 -1.85 -0.96
CA ALA A 77 19.99 -1.34 -0.58
C ALA A 77 20.09 0.18 -0.72
N LEU A 78 21.08 0.79 -0.06
CA LEU A 78 21.40 2.21 -0.22
C LEU A 78 22.46 2.36 -1.32
N LEU A 79 22.21 3.24 -2.27
CA LEU A 79 23.14 3.62 -3.32
C LEU A 79 23.64 5.05 -3.07
N ILE A 80 24.96 5.21 -3.05
CA ILE A 80 25.64 6.50 -2.89
C ILE A 80 26.45 6.75 -4.16
N LEU A 81 26.14 7.83 -4.84
CA LEU A 81 26.79 8.22 -6.10
C LEU A 81 27.65 9.44 -5.85
N ALA A 82 28.96 9.30 -6.00
CA ALA A 82 29.90 10.39 -5.76
C ALA A 82 31.11 10.27 -6.70
N GLY A 83 31.53 11.38 -7.31
CA GLY A 83 32.76 11.43 -8.11
C GLY A 83 32.83 10.40 -9.26
N GLY A 84 31.69 10.02 -9.85
CA GLY A 84 31.61 9.05 -10.93
C GLY A 84 31.62 7.58 -10.49
N THR A 85 31.56 7.29 -9.19
CA THR A 85 31.44 5.93 -8.66
C THR A 85 30.10 5.70 -8.00
N ILE A 86 29.67 4.44 -7.96
CA ILE A 86 28.48 3.99 -7.23
C ILE A 86 28.95 3.09 -6.10
N GLN A 87 28.64 3.47 -4.87
CA GLN A 87 28.81 2.66 -3.69
C GLN A 87 27.46 2.09 -3.27
N GLN A 88 27.37 0.76 -3.18
CA GLN A 88 26.22 0.08 -2.62
C GLN A 88 26.49 -0.28 -1.15
N VAL A 89 25.58 0.13 -0.27
CA VAL A 89 25.60 -0.20 1.16
C VAL A 89 24.44 -1.16 1.45
N PRO A 90 24.73 -2.43 1.77
CA PRO A 90 23.69 -3.43 1.99
C PRO A 90 22.99 -3.25 3.35
N PRO A 91 21.77 -3.80 3.51
CA PRO A 91 21.09 -3.85 4.78
C PRO A 91 21.84 -4.71 5.82
N PRO A 92 21.65 -4.47 7.13
CA PRO A 92 22.31 -5.21 8.20
C PRO A 92 21.96 -6.71 8.23
N SER A 93 20.83 -7.11 7.63
CA SER A 93 20.45 -8.50 7.40
C SER A 93 19.75 -8.61 6.05
N GLY A 94 19.80 -9.79 5.41
CA GLY A 94 19.20 -10.01 4.08
C GLY A 94 17.67 -9.96 4.05
N GLN A 95 17.01 -9.79 5.20
CA GLN A 95 15.56 -9.66 5.31
C GLN A 95 15.11 -8.20 5.39
N VAL A 96 15.99 -7.30 5.86
CA VAL A 96 15.69 -5.87 5.99
C VAL A 96 15.83 -5.18 4.64
N LEU A 97 14.93 -4.25 4.34
CA LEU A 97 14.93 -3.44 3.13
C LEU A 97 15.14 -1.97 3.50
N PHE A 98 16.05 -1.29 2.79
CA PHE A 98 16.22 0.15 2.91
C PHE A 98 15.27 0.94 2.02
N ALA A 99 14.82 2.08 2.53
CA ALA A 99 13.91 3.03 1.89
C ALA A 99 14.24 4.48 2.35
N ASP A 100 13.76 5.47 1.63
CA ASP A 100 13.62 6.87 2.07
C ASP A 100 14.94 7.52 2.47
N ALA A 101 15.96 7.38 1.61
CA ALA A 101 17.24 8.00 1.87
C ALA A 101 17.16 9.53 1.72
N THR A 102 17.85 10.25 2.61
CA THR A 102 18.13 11.69 2.54
C THR A 102 19.59 11.94 2.91
N ILE A 103 20.19 13.00 2.37
CA ILE A 103 21.57 13.42 2.66
C ILE A 103 21.60 14.89 3.11
N ASP A 104 22.51 15.23 4.02
CA ASP A 104 22.76 16.61 4.40
C ASP A 104 23.43 17.41 3.27
N ALA A 105 23.36 18.75 3.34
CA ALA A 105 23.89 19.60 2.26
C ALA A 105 25.41 19.43 2.08
N SER A 106 26.15 19.09 3.13
CA SER A 106 27.60 18.85 3.04
C SER A 106 27.99 17.51 2.39
N GLY A 107 27.02 16.60 2.26
CA GLY A 107 27.20 15.28 1.68
C GLY A 107 28.01 14.33 2.56
N GLN A 108 27.85 14.40 3.88
CA GLN A 108 28.58 13.60 4.87
C GLN A 108 27.66 12.66 5.66
N THR A 109 26.41 13.06 5.88
CA THR A 109 25.46 12.34 6.73
C THR A 109 24.25 11.94 5.90
N ILE A 110 23.96 10.65 5.91
CA ILE A 110 22.82 10.07 5.22
C ILE A 110 21.90 9.47 6.26
N LEU A 111 20.60 9.75 6.16
CA LEU A 111 19.57 9.03 6.90
C LEU A 111 18.75 8.18 5.95
N LEU A 112 18.19 7.09 6.46
CA LEU A 112 17.32 6.21 5.71
C LEU A 112 16.39 5.41 6.64
N THR A 113 15.24 5.01 6.12
CA THR A 113 14.37 4.00 6.72
C THR A 113 14.95 2.60 6.47
N ALA A 114 14.86 1.74 7.47
CA ALA A 114 15.09 0.31 7.36
C ALA A 114 13.85 -0.45 7.84
N HIS A 115 13.21 -1.15 6.90
CA HIS A 115 11.97 -1.92 7.11
C HIS A 115 12.28 -3.42 7.24
N ASP A 116 11.78 -4.04 8.29
CA ASP A 116 11.77 -5.50 8.44
C ASP A 116 10.37 -6.05 8.11
N PRO A 117 10.17 -6.67 6.93
CA PRO A 117 8.89 -7.28 6.55
C PRO A 117 8.55 -8.51 7.41
N VAL A 118 9.57 -9.08 8.07
CA VAL A 118 9.50 -10.00 9.22
C VAL A 118 8.45 -9.65 10.24
N THR A 119 8.83 -8.59 10.94
CA THR A 119 8.22 -8.10 12.16
C THR A 119 7.31 -6.92 11.89
N ASN A 120 7.25 -6.46 10.64
CA ASN A 120 6.57 -5.25 10.18
C ASN A 120 7.02 -4.02 10.98
N LYS A 121 8.34 -3.89 11.22
CA LYS A 121 8.92 -2.80 12.01
C LYS A 121 9.84 -1.94 11.15
N ASN A 122 9.78 -0.63 11.41
CA ASN A 122 10.68 0.35 10.81
C ASN A 122 11.67 0.87 11.85
N SER A 123 12.87 1.20 11.37
CA SER A 123 13.90 1.93 12.12
C SER A 123 14.53 2.99 11.22
N VAL A 124 15.09 4.05 11.81
CA VAL A 124 15.95 4.99 11.08
C VAL A 124 17.40 4.61 11.31
N ARG A 125 18.21 4.68 10.25
CA ARG A 125 19.65 4.42 10.30
C ARG A 125 20.44 5.61 9.77
N VAL A 126 21.69 5.72 10.22
CA VAL A 126 22.67 6.69 9.70
C VAL A 126 23.70 5.96 8.84
N ALA A 127 24.07 6.58 7.73
CA ALA A 127 25.19 6.18 6.88
C ALA A 127 26.11 7.38 6.60
N SER A 128 27.31 7.10 6.10
CA SER A 128 28.21 8.11 5.57
C SER A 128 28.85 7.60 4.28
N PRO A 129 29.08 8.47 3.28
CA PRO A 129 29.85 8.10 2.10
C PRO A 129 31.21 7.50 2.45
N GLY A 130 31.59 6.44 1.75
CA GLY A 130 32.83 5.70 1.98
C GLY A 130 32.76 4.62 3.07
N LEU A 131 31.70 4.57 3.88
CA LEU A 131 31.50 3.49 4.86
C LEU A 131 30.60 2.38 4.31
N PRO A 132 30.97 1.09 4.43
CA PRO A 132 30.19 -0.02 3.88
C PRO A 132 29.02 -0.46 4.78
N THR A 133 28.72 0.29 5.84
CA THR A 133 27.75 -0.09 6.87
C THR A 133 26.92 1.10 7.33
N THR A 134 25.79 0.80 7.97
CA THR A 134 24.91 1.78 8.62
C THR A 134 24.80 1.50 10.12
N SER A 135 24.59 2.55 10.91
CA SER A 135 24.32 2.47 12.35
C SER A 135 22.85 2.73 12.66
N LEU A 136 22.34 2.15 13.75
CA LEU A 136 20.97 2.41 14.21
C LEU A 136 20.90 3.83 14.80
N PHE A 137 19.94 4.64 14.33
CA PHE A 137 19.61 5.94 14.90
C PHE A 137 18.43 5.83 15.88
N VAL A 138 17.29 5.33 15.38
CA VAL A 138 16.08 5.13 16.20
C VAL A 138 15.39 3.82 15.81
N ALA A 139 14.88 3.09 16.81
CA ALA A 139 14.39 1.71 16.63
C ALA A 139 12.94 1.61 16.12
N ASP A 140 12.21 2.72 16.10
CA ASP A 140 10.76 2.77 15.86
C ASP A 140 10.36 3.99 14.99
N GLY A 141 11.22 4.37 14.05
CA GLY A 141 11.05 5.53 13.19
C GLY A 141 11.19 5.24 11.70
N TYR A 142 10.65 6.14 10.87
CA TYR A 142 10.66 6.07 9.41
C TYR A 142 10.45 7.45 8.79
N PHE A 143 10.58 7.56 7.46
CA PHE A 143 10.53 8.83 6.70
C PHE A 143 11.40 9.93 7.32
N PRO A 144 12.73 9.74 7.40
CA PRO A 144 13.60 10.74 7.99
C PRO A 144 13.72 11.98 7.10
N SER A 145 13.91 13.13 7.73
CA SER A 145 14.26 14.41 7.12
C SER A 145 15.25 15.13 8.05
N MET A 146 16.13 15.97 7.51
CA MET A 146 17.16 16.63 8.32
C MET A 146 17.42 18.07 7.89
N THR A 147 18.06 18.84 8.77
CA THR A 147 18.55 20.19 8.45
C THR A 147 19.73 20.14 7.49
N ASP A 148 19.98 21.26 6.79
CA ASP A 148 21.07 21.37 5.81
C ASP A 148 22.44 21.11 6.46
N ASP A 149 22.59 21.48 7.74
CA ASP A 149 23.80 21.24 8.54
C ASP A 149 23.89 19.82 9.13
N GLY A 150 22.89 18.97 8.87
CA GLY A 150 22.80 17.59 9.32
C GLY A 150 22.63 17.39 10.84
N ARG A 151 22.37 18.45 11.60
CA ARG A 151 22.35 18.38 13.08
C ARG A 151 21.02 18.00 13.68
N GLN A 152 19.91 18.37 13.05
CA GLN A 152 18.57 18.03 13.52
C GLN A 152 17.91 17.06 12.57
N VAL A 153 17.22 16.09 13.16
CA VAL A 153 16.53 15.01 12.45
C VAL A 153 15.06 15.04 12.83
N LEU A 154 14.21 15.14 11.82
CA LEU A 154 12.79 14.87 11.91
C LEU A 154 12.53 13.44 11.43
N TYR A 155 11.66 12.70 12.10
CA TYR A 155 11.22 11.38 11.65
C TYR A 155 9.78 11.13 12.11
N LEU A 156 9.07 10.21 11.45
CA LEU A 156 7.77 9.75 11.91
C LEU A 156 7.90 8.54 12.83
N SER A 157 7.04 8.47 13.85
CA SER A 157 6.92 7.28 14.72
C SER A 157 5.48 7.09 15.19
N ASN A 158 5.06 5.83 15.29
CA ASN A 158 3.74 5.39 15.75
C ASN A 158 3.70 5.11 17.25
N ARG A 159 4.76 5.45 18.01
CA ARG A 159 4.89 5.08 19.42
C ARG A 159 3.79 5.63 20.34
N THR A 160 3.04 6.63 19.88
CA THR A 160 1.88 7.24 20.59
C THR A 160 0.53 6.76 20.06
N GLY A 161 0.49 5.77 19.18
CA GLY A 161 -0.72 5.13 18.65
C GLY A 161 -1.06 5.49 17.21
N THR A 162 -0.77 6.73 16.77
CA THR A 162 -0.83 7.16 15.37
C THR A 162 0.50 7.79 14.96
N PRO A 163 0.83 7.84 13.65
CA PRO A 163 2.07 8.48 13.20
C PRO A 163 2.15 9.94 13.62
N GLN A 164 3.21 10.30 14.34
CA GLN A 164 3.52 11.68 14.71
C GLN A 164 4.95 12.03 14.31
N ALA A 165 5.22 13.32 14.13
CA ALA A 165 6.56 13.81 13.85
C ALA A 165 7.35 13.99 15.16
N TRP A 166 8.57 13.49 15.16
CA TRP A 166 9.52 13.55 16.27
C TRP A 166 10.79 14.25 15.81
N LEU A 167 11.38 15.04 16.70
CA LEU A 167 12.63 15.74 16.48
C LEU A 167 13.69 15.22 17.44
N ALA A 168 14.90 14.99 16.93
CA ALA A 168 16.08 14.66 17.72
C ALA A 168 17.33 15.33 17.11
N GLY A 169 18.40 15.47 17.89
CA GLY A 169 19.73 15.75 17.35
C GLY A 169 20.29 14.51 16.66
N ILE A 170 21.24 14.69 15.74
CA ILE A 170 21.89 13.58 15.00
C ILE A 170 22.65 12.61 15.91
N GLU A 171 23.06 13.08 17.10
CA GLU A 171 23.67 12.25 18.15
C GLU A 171 22.63 11.51 19.01
N GLY A 172 21.33 11.64 18.69
CA GLY A 172 20.21 10.99 19.38
C GLY A 172 19.71 11.73 20.63
N ASP A 173 20.25 12.91 20.94
CA ASP A 173 19.81 13.74 22.05
C ASP A 173 18.54 14.55 21.72
N GLY A 174 17.90 15.13 22.73
CA GLY A 174 16.77 16.06 22.53
C GLY A 174 15.52 15.44 21.90
N ASN A 175 15.38 14.11 21.90
CA ASN A 175 14.26 13.40 21.29
C ASN A 175 12.91 13.82 21.92
N ARG A 176 12.03 14.41 21.11
CA ARG A 176 10.70 14.88 21.53
C ARG A 176 9.71 14.86 20.37
N ASP A 177 8.43 14.84 20.69
CA ASP A 177 7.37 15.05 19.72
C ASP A 177 7.28 16.52 19.27
N VAL A 178 6.83 16.70 18.03
CA VAL A 178 6.56 18.01 17.43
C VAL A 178 5.07 18.18 17.15
N THR A 179 4.33 17.08 16.99
CA THR A 179 2.91 17.07 16.61
C THR A 179 2.07 16.16 17.49
N SER A 180 0.77 16.49 17.55
CA SER A 180 -0.28 15.65 18.13
C SER A 180 -1.52 15.71 17.24
N GLU A 181 -1.37 15.27 15.99
CA GLU A 181 -2.45 15.30 15.00
C GLU A 181 -3.37 14.07 15.15
N PRO A 182 -4.69 14.25 15.34
CA PRO A 182 -5.62 13.14 15.53
C PRO A 182 -5.62 12.13 14.39
N ASP A 183 -5.53 12.61 13.15
CA ASP A 183 -5.50 11.77 11.95
C ASP A 183 -4.17 11.00 11.83
N GLY A 184 -3.12 11.43 12.51
CA GLY A 184 -1.75 11.04 12.25
C GLY A 184 -1.19 11.61 10.94
N LEU A 185 0.12 11.45 10.76
CA LEU A 185 0.87 11.96 9.61
C LEU A 185 1.18 10.85 8.61
N ALA A 186 0.97 11.15 7.33
CA ALA A 186 1.45 10.31 6.23
C ALA A 186 2.96 10.56 5.98
N GLU A 187 3.37 11.83 6.02
CA GLU A 187 4.73 12.28 5.73
C GLU A 187 5.02 13.61 6.45
N ALA A 188 6.28 13.88 6.75
CA ALA A 188 6.72 15.21 7.17
C ALA A 188 8.15 15.52 6.70
N ILE A 189 8.40 16.77 6.33
CA ILE A 189 9.71 17.29 5.95
C ILE A 189 10.10 18.48 6.82
N LEU A 190 11.39 18.57 7.18
CA LEU A 190 11.97 19.66 7.95
C LEU A 190 12.58 20.70 7.00
N SER A 191 12.41 21.99 7.30
CA SER A 191 13.13 23.05 6.59
C SER A 191 14.63 22.95 6.87
N GLY A 192 15.46 23.34 5.90
CA GLY A 192 16.92 23.28 6.02
C GLY A 192 17.48 24.01 7.24
N ASP A 193 16.80 25.07 7.70
CA ASP A 193 17.15 25.83 8.92
C ASP A 193 16.56 25.26 10.23
N GLY A 194 15.76 24.19 10.15
CA GLY A 194 15.17 23.49 11.30
C GLY A 194 14.03 24.21 11.99
N THR A 195 13.53 25.32 11.43
CA THR A 195 12.53 26.17 12.11
C THR A 195 11.09 25.78 11.83
N VAL A 196 10.83 25.14 10.69
CA VAL A 196 9.50 24.79 10.19
C VAL A 196 9.48 23.35 9.71
N ALA A 197 8.43 22.61 10.06
CA ALA A 197 8.12 21.34 9.41
C ALA A 197 6.87 21.50 8.55
N TYR A 198 6.85 20.89 7.36
CA TYR A 198 5.64 20.70 6.58
C TYR A 198 5.21 19.24 6.70
N ALA A 199 3.92 18.99 6.92
CA ALA A 199 3.41 17.64 7.13
C ALA A 199 2.12 17.39 6.36
N LEU A 200 2.00 16.19 5.81
CA LEU A 200 0.77 15.66 5.23
C LEU A 200 0.09 14.76 6.25
N THR A 201 -1.19 14.98 6.54
CA THR A 201 -1.95 14.07 7.42
C THR A 201 -2.47 12.87 6.64
N LEU A 202 -2.74 11.75 7.33
CA LEU A 202 -3.44 10.61 6.71
C LEU A 202 -4.85 11.00 6.20
N GLY A 203 -5.42 12.07 6.75
CA GLY A 203 -6.65 12.71 6.26
C GLY A 203 -6.47 13.67 5.08
N GLY A 204 -5.29 13.76 4.47
CA GLY A 204 -5.06 14.58 3.27
C GLY A 204 -4.99 16.09 3.52
N ARG A 205 -4.65 16.54 4.73
CA ARG A 205 -4.41 17.96 5.04
C ARG A 205 -2.93 18.28 4.89
N LEU A 206 -2.59 19.48 4.40
CA LEU A 206 -1.22 20.00 4.44
C LEU A 206 -1.07 21.00 5.58
N LEU A 207 -0.10 20.74 6.46
CA LEU A 207 0.18 21.53 7.65
C LEU A 207 1.55 22.20 7.54
N ARG A 208 1.67 23.38 8.13
CA ARG A 208 2.93 24.06 8.44
C ARG A 208 3.07 24.18 9.95
N ILE A 209 4.16 23.66 10.50
CA ILE A 209 4.36 23.50 11.93
C ILE A 209 5.60 24.26 12.35
N SER A 210 5.49 25.11 13.38
CA SER A 210 6.64 25.72 14.02
C SER A 210 7.34 24.70 14.91
N VAL A 211 8.59 24.35 14.60
CA VAL A 211 9.33 23.28 15.30
C VAL A 211 9.59 23.62 16.77
N SER A 212 9.86 24.90 17.06
CA SER A 212 10.18 25.36 18.42
C SER A 212 8.95 25.42 19.34
N SER A 213 7.78 25.73 18.79
CA SER A 213 6.56 25.99 19.58
C SER A 213 5.47 24.92 19.42
N GLY A 214 5.57 24.04 18.42
CA GLY A 214 4.52 23.09 18.04
C GLY A 214 3.28 23.75 17.43
N GLN A 215 3.30 25.07 17.17
CA GLN A 215 2.16 25.77 16.58
C GLN A 215 1.89 25.26 15.16
N VAL A 216 0.65 24.81 14.93
CA VAL A 216 0.19 24.26 13.65
C VAL A 216 -0.63 25.29 12.89
N GLN A 217 -0.31 25.47 11.63
CA GLN A 217 -1.10 26.21 10.65
C GLN A 217 -1.53 25.25 9.54
N GLU A 218 -2.84 25.09 9.35
CA GLU A 218 -3.37 24.39 8.17
C GLU A 218 -3.20 25.26 6.93
N LEU A 219 -2.54 24.73 5.91
CA LEU A 219 -2.32 25.41 4.62
C LEU A 219 -3.31 24.94 3.56
N ILE A 220 -3.55 23.63 3.50
CA ILE A 220 -4.50 23.01 2.57
C ILE A 220 -5.44 22.13 3.40
N PRO A 221 -6.76 22.36 3.33
CA PRO A 221 -7.75 21.50 3.96
C PRO A 221 -7.76 20.08 3.39
N ARG A 222 -8.58 19.21 4.00
CA ARG A 222 -8.78 17.80 3.60
C ARG A 222 -8.87 17.65 2.08
N THR A 223 -7.83 17.16 1.43
CA THR A 223 -7.82 16.88 -0.01
C THR A 223 -7.90 15.37 -0.18
N PRO A 224 -9.01 14.83 -0.73
CA PRO A 224 -9.15 13.40 -0.87
C PRO A 224 -8.09 12.86 -1.83
N PHE A 225 -7.72 11.60 -1.66
CA PHE A 225 -6.91 10.84 -2.61
C PHE A 225 -7.27 9.35 -2.54
N LEU A 226 -7.00 8.62 -3.62
CA LEU A 226 -7.12 7.16 -3.68
C LEU A 226 -5.74 6.52 -3.68
N ASN A 227 -5.59 5.39 -2.98
CA ASN A 227 -4.39 4.57 -3.04
C ASN A 227 -4.46 3.68 -4.29
N LEU A 228 -3.62 3.98 -5.27
CA LEU A 228 -3.58 3.26 -6.56
C LEU A 228 -2.66 2.03 -6.53
N MET A 229 -2.09 1.69 -5.38
CA MET A 229 -1.19 0.54 -5.20
C MET A 229 -1.40 -0.01 -3.78
N PHE A 230 -1.52 -1.33 -3.66
CA PHE A 230 -1.53 -1.98 -2.35
C PHE A 230 -0.13 -2.54 -2.03
N PRO A 231 0.35 -2.39 -0.78
CA PRO A 231 1.47 -3.21 -0.32
C PRO A 231 1.00 -4.67 -0.31
N SER A 232 1.61 -5.50 -1.16
CA SER A 232 1.41 -6.94 -1.12
C SER A 232 2.47 -7.56 -0.19
N PRO A 233 2.17 -8.68 0.50
CA PRO A 233 3.17 -9.44 1.26
C PRO A 233 4.24 -10.10 0.35
N THR A 234 4.06 -10.01 -0.98
CA THR A 234 5.09 -10.33 -1.98
C THR A 234 5.77 -9.03 -2.45
N PRO A 235 7.04 -9.06 -2.87
CA PRO A 235 7.77 -7.86 -3.32
C PRO A 235 7.20 -7.17 -4.58
N TYR A 236 6.07 -7.66 -5.10
CA TYR A 236 5.37 -7.07 -6.22
C TYR A 236 4.24 -6.15 -5.74
N LEU A 237 4.27 -4.92 -6.22
CA LEU A 237 3.14 -4.02 -6.18
C LEU A 237 2.08 -4.55 -7.16
N VAL A 238 0.90 -4.92 -6.67
CA VAL A 238 -0.22 -5.27 -7.55
C VAL A 238 -0.94 -3.97 -7.97
N PRO A 239 -1.13 -3.71 -9.27
CA PRO A 239 -1.87 -2.54 -9.71
C PRO A 239 -3.28 -2.55 -9.13
N PHE A 240 -3.70 -1.43 -8.55
CA PHE A 240 -5.10 -1.13 -8.32
C PHE A 240 -5.84 -1.04 -9.67
N PRO A 241 -7.15 -1.38 -9.73
CA PRO A 241 -8.04 -1.77 -8.62
C PRO A 241 -8.09 -3.27 -8.31
N PRO A 242 -8.63 -3.66 -7.12
CA PRO A 242 -9.05 -5.04 -6.90
C PRO A 242 -9.92 -5.46 -8.08
N GLY A 243 -9.78 -6.71 -8.54
CA GLY A 243 -10.55 -7.18 -9.70
C GLY A 243 -12.03 -6.84 -9.51
N LEU A 244 -12.55 -5.95 -10.36
CA LEU A 244 -13.96 -5.58 -10.35
C LEU A 244 -14.71 -6.69 -11.08
N ALA A 245 -15.89 -7.06 -10.56
CA ALA A 245 -16.80 -7.97 -11.25
C ALA A 245 -18.24 -7.52 -10.97
N PRO A 246 -19.19 -7.72 -11.90
CA PRO A 246 -20.57 -7.28 -11.70
C PRO A 246 -21.15 -7.82 -10.38
N GLY A 247 -21.73 -6.94 -9.56
CA GLY A 247 -22.32 -7.32 -8.28
C GLY A 247 -21.34 -7.57 -7.13
N LYS A 248 -20.02 -7.51 -7.38
CA LYS A 248 -19.00 -7.68 -6.34
C LYS A 248 -18.99 -6.47 -5.39
N ARG A 249 -18.82 -6.73 -4.09
CA ARG A 249 -18.49 -5.71 -3.09
C ARG A 249 -17.00 -5.40 -3.13
N VAL A 250 -16.66 -4.11 -3.20
CA VAL A 250 -15.28 -3.61 -3.35
C VAL A 250 -15.07 -2.45 -2.39
N VAL A 251 -13.88 -2.37 -1.81
CA VAL A 251 -13.44 -1.21 -1.03
C VAL A 251 -12.39 -0.44 -1.84
N LEU A 252 -12.70 0.81 -2.20
CA LEU A 252 -11.70 1.76 -2.67
C LEU A 252 -11.02 2.36 -1.45
N THR A 253 -9.69 2.32 -1.38
CA THR A 253 -8.92 2.83 -0.23
C THR A 253 -8.22 4.14 -0.59
N GLY A 254 -7.92 4.95 0.41
CA GLY A 254 -7.32 6.26 0.23
C GLY A 254 -7.21 7.04 1.53
N GLY A 255 -7.28 8.36 1.41
CA GLY A 255 -7.32 9.26 2.56
C GLY A 255 -8.10 10.53 2.25
N GLY A 256 -8.62 11.17 3.29
CA GLY A 256 -9.44 12.38 3.16
C GLY A 256 -10.76 12.19 2.39
N LEU A 257 -11.21 10.94 2.17
CA LEU A 257 -12.39 10.61 1.36
C LEU A 257 -13.70 11.12 1.99
N SER A 258 -13.71 11.28 3.31
CA SER A 258 -14.81 11.87 4.08
C SER A 258 -14.28 12.49 5.39
N SER A 259 -15.04 13.39 6.01
CA SER A 259 -14.75 13.89 7.37
C SER A 259 -15.17 12.92 8.49
N ALA A 260 -16.00 11.94 8.18
CA ALA A 260 -16.60 11.04 9.16
C ALA A 260 -16.97 9.69 8.53
N SER A 261 -17.25 8.71 9.40
CA SER A 261 -17.78 7.42 8.99
C SER A 261 -19.31 7.49 8.83
N PHE A 262 -19.79 6.95 7.72
CA PHE A 262 -21.19 6.82 7.36
C PHE A 262 -21.45 5.38 6.93
N SER A 263 -22.59 4.83 7.36
CA SER A 263 -23.07 3.51 6.96
C SER A 263 -24.49 3.61 6.46
N ALA A 264 -24.78 2.96 5.35
CA ALA A 264 -26.11 2.83 4.80
C ALA A 264 -26.78 1.52 5.25
N VAL A 265 -28.10 1.51 5.20
CA VAL A 265 -28.92 0.29 5.34
C VAL A 265 -29.59 0.05 3.99
N PRO A 266 -29.71 -1.20 3.51
CA PRO A 266 -30.43 -1.53 2.28
C PRO A 266 -31.85 -0.93 2.22
N PRO A 267 -32.31 -0.46 1.04
CA PRO A 267 -31.56 -0.43 -0.23
C PRO A 267 -30.44 0.62 -0.22
N LEU A 268 -29.27 0.25 -0.75
CA LEU A 268 -28.07 1.08 -0.68
C LEU A 268 -28.19 2.34 -1.58
N PRO A 269 -27.80 3.53 -1.08
CA PRO A 269 -27.83 4.76 -1.85
C PRO A 269 -26.65 4.85 -2.83
N GLU A 270 -26.81 5.61 -3.91
CA GLU A 270 -25.75 5.90 -4.90
C GLU A 270 -24.82 7.05 -4.46
N SER A 271 -25.14 7.71 -3.34
CA SER A 271 -24.27 8.69 -2.69
C SER A 271 -24.40 8.58 -1.17
N LEU A 272 -23.28 8.73 -0.46
CA LEU A 272 -23.23 8.64 1.00
C LEU A 272 -22.13 9.55 1.53
N GLY A 273 -22.43 10.36 2.55
CA GLY A 273 -21.41 11.22 3.18
C GLY A 273 -20.79 12.29 2.25
N GLY A 274 -21.46 12.66 1.15
CA GLY A 274 -20.91 13.57 0.14
C GLY A 274 -19.96 12.89 -0.86
N VAL A 275 -19.93 11.56 -0.88
CA VAL A 275 -19.19 10.74 -1.84
C VAL A 275 -20.16 10.07 -2.81
N SER A 276 -19.77 9.98 -4.09
CA SER A 276 -20.44 9.17 -5.11
C SER A 276 -19.40 8.50 -6.00
N VAL A 277 -19.70 7.29 -6.47
CA VAL A 277 -18.84 6.54 -7.38
C VAL A 277 -19.65 6.09 -8.59
N SER A 278 -19.06 6.15 -9.78
CA SER A 278 -19.63 5.52 -10.96
C SER A 278 -18.59 4.67 -11.69
N ILE A 279 -19.04 3.53 -12.21
CA ILE A 279 -18.24 2.57 -12.96
C ILE A 279 -18.90 2.42 -14.33
N GLN A 280 -18.15 2.69 -15.41
CA GLN A 280 -18.70 2.73 -16.77
C GLN A 280 -19.87 3.71 -16.92
N GLY A 281 -19.82 4.83 -16.17
CA GLY A 281 -20.90 5.84 -16.13
C GLY A 281 -22.16 5.40 -15.38
N ARG A 282 -22.14 4.22 -14.72
CA ARG A 282 -23.25 3.70 -13.92
C ARG A 282 -23.02 3.97 -12.44
N PRO A 283 -23.96 4.56 -11.69
CA PRO A 283 -23.80 4.79 -10.26
C PRO A 283 -23.58 3.48 -9.49
N ALA A 284 -22.59 3.47 -8.60
CA ALA A 284 -22.31 2.34 -7.73
C ALA A 284 -23.01 2.56 -6.37
N PRO A 285 -23.83 1.60 -5.88
CA PRO A 285 -24.41 1.70 -4.55
C PRO A 285 -23.34 1.61 -3.46
N ILE A 286 -23.47 2.43 -2.42
CA ILE A 286 -22.46 2.58 -1.37
C ILE A 286 -23.01 2.04 -0.05
N LEU A 287 -22.24 1.15 0.56
CA LEU A 287 -22.54 0.57 1.86
C LEU A 287 -21.93 1.41 2.99
N ASN A 288 -20.65 1.75 2.89
CA ASN A 288 -19.95 2.55 3.89
C ASN A 288 -19.02 3.58 3.24
N VAL A 289 -18.84 4.71 3.91
CA VAL A 289 -17.81 5.69 3.61
C VAL A 289 -17.16 6.09 4.92
N ASP A 290 -15.84 6.09 4.96
CA ASP A 290 -15.06 6.63 6.08
C ASP A 290 -13.88 7.46 5.53
N PRO A 291 -13.07 8.12 6.39
CA PRO A 291 -11.96 8.94 5.91
C PRO A 291 -10.95 8.22 5.02
N ALA A 292 -10.82 6.89 5.12
CA ALA A 292 -9.83 6.08 4.42
C ALA A 292 -10.43 5.05 3.43
N GLY A 293 -11.75 4.88 3.40
CA GLY A 293 -12.40 3.84 2.59
C GLY A 293 -13.76 4.23 2.02
N ILE A 294 -14.06 3.70 0.82
CA ILE A 294 -15.39 3.70 0.20
C ILE A 294 -15.74 2.25 -0.13
N ASP A 295 -16.72 1.71 0.59
CA ASP A 295 -17.21 0.35 0.45
C ASP A 295 -18.49 0.34 -0.37
N LEU A 296 -18.44 -0.26 -1.56
CA LEU A 296 -19.45 -0.13 -2.59
C LEU A 296 -19.70 -1.44 -3.32
N LEU A 297 -20.79 -1.49 -4.07
CA LEU A 297 -21.08 -2.57 -5.01
C LEU A 297 -20.76 -2.14 -6.44
N VAL A 298 -20.04 -2.98 -7.17
CA VAL A 298 -19.89 -2.84 -8.61
C VAL A 298 -21.27 -3.03 -9.26
N PRO A 299 -21.72 -2.11 -10.15
CA PRO A 299 -22.99 -2.23 -10.84
C PRO A 299 -23.19 -3.62 -11.45
N ALA A 300 -24.32 -4.26 -11.17
CA ALA A 300 -24.60 -5.62 -11.60
C ALA A 300 -24.71 -5.78 -13.13
N ASP A 301 -24.89 -4.68 -13.85
CA ASP A 301 -24.97 -4.62 -15.31
C ASP A 301 -23.75 -3.94 -15.96
N ALA A 302 -22.64 -3.84 -15.21
CA ALA A 302 -21.34 -3.48 -15.76
C ALA A 302 -20.91 -4.50 -16.83
N THR A 303 -20.41 -4.02 -17.96
CA THR A 303 -19.91 -4.88 -19.02
C THR A 303 -18.56 -5.46 -18.65
N THR A 304 -18.41 -6.77 -18.79
CA THR A 304 -17.20 -7.51 -18.46
C THR A 304 -16.28 -7.65 -19.67
N GLY A 305 -14.98 -7.76 -19.44
CA GLY A 305 -13.99 -8.03 -20.48
C GLY A 305 -12.72 -8.69 -19.96
N ASP A 306 -11.86 -9.14 -20.87
CA ASP A 306 -10.55 -9.71 -20.52
C ASP A 306 -9.55 -8.59 -20.13
N TYR A 307 -8.58 -8.94 -19.28
CA TYR A 307 -7.63 -8.04 -18.59
C TYR A 307 -6.83 -7.09 -19.51
N GLY A 308 -6.80 -7.32 -20.84
CA GLY A 308 -5.97 -6.57 -21.79
C GLY A 308 -6.66 -5.51 -22.65
N ASP A 309 -7.98 -5.59 -22.87
CA ASP A 309 -8.66 -4.81 -23.94
C ASP A 309 -9.73 -3.84 -23.44
N TYR A 310 -10.09 -3.86 -22.15
CA TYR A 310 -11.23 -3.10 -21.65
C TYR A 310 -10.83 -2.05 -20.61
N GLN A 311 -11.02 -0.80 -21.02
CA GLN A 311 -10.89 0.41 -20.22
C GLN A 311 -12.27 0.75 -19.63
N ALA A 312 -12.53 0.33 -18.40
CA ALA A 312 -13.71 0.71 -17.64
C ALA A 312 -13.42 2.05 -16.91
N PRO A 313 -14.11 3.15 -17.25
CA PRO A 313 -13.91 4.40 -16.54
C PRO A 313 -14.49 4.28 -15.13
N LEU A 314 -13.69 4.64 -14.14
CA LEU A 314 -14.06 4.76 -12.74
C LEU A 314 -14.00 6.25 -12.39
N HIS A 315 -15.14 6.80 -12.04
CA HIS A 315 -15.26 8.20 -11.62
C HIS A 315 -15.69 8.25 -10.15
N VAL A 316 -14.89 8.92 -9.33
CA VAL A 316 -15.16 9.10 -7.90
C VAL A 316 -15.25 10.59 -7.61
N VAL A 317 -16.29 11.00 -6.90
CA VAL A 317 -16.44 12.37 -6.39
C VAL A 317 -16.49 12.29 -4.87
N ALA A 318 -15.61 13.02 -4.20
CA ALA A 318 -15.55 13.09 -2.74
C ALA A 318 -15.58 14.56 -2.30
N SER A 319 -16.73 15.03 -1.81
CA SER A 319 -16.91 16.44 -1.44
C SER A 319 -15.86 16.92 -0.43
N SER A 320 -15.20 18.04 -0.73
CA SER A 320 -14.11 18.58 0.08
C SER A 320 -14.08 20.12 0.05
N PRO A 321 -13.63 20.80 1.13
CA PRO A 321 -13.35 22.23 1.13
C PRO A 321 -12.00 22.61 0.49
N SER A 322 -11.22 21.63 0.01
CA SER A 322 -9.94 21.88 -0.63
C SER A 322 -10.10 22.72 -1.91
N PRO A 323 -9.16 23.64 -2.20
CA PRO A 323 -9.14 24.33 -3.50
C PRO A 323 -8.63 23.43 -4.65
N PHE A 324 -8.16 22.22 -4.35
CA PHE A 324 -7.69 21.23 -5.33
C PHE A 324 -8.81 20.26 -5.74
N GLU A 325 -8.53 19.47 -6.76
CA GLU A 325 -9.49 18.53 -7.32
C GLU A 325 -9.93 17.49 -6.29
N ALA A 326 -11.25 17.33 -6.15
CA ALA A 326 -11.88 16.41 -5.21
C ALA A 326 -12.65 15.29 -5.95
N GLN A 327 -12.22 15.03 -7.18
CA GLN A 327 -12.76 14.03 -8.08
C GLN A 327 -11.60 13.26 -8.72
N PHE A 328 -11.85 12.01 -9.09
CA PHE A 328 -10.85 11.12 -9.66
C PHE A 328 -11.42 10.46 -10.89
N ASP A 329 -10.70 10.58 -11.99
CA ASP A 329 -10.97 9.85 -13.22
C ASP A 329 -9.87 8.81 -13.43
N LEU A 330 -10.24 7.55 -13.27
CA LEU A 330 -9.34 6.41 -13.38
C LEU A 330 -9.85 5.47 -14.47
N VAL A 331 -8.96 4.60 -14.93
CA VAL A 331 -9.32 3.53 -15.82
C VAL A 331 -8.94 2.18 -15.22
N THR A 332 -9.86 1.24 -15.30
CA THR A 332 -9.76 -0.09 -14.70
C THR A 332 -10.30 -1.16 -15.66
N ALA A 333 -10.39 -2.42 -15.21
CA ALA A 333 -11.05 -3.51 -15.90
C ALA A 333 -12.15 -4.09 -15.01
N VAL A 334 -13.29 -4.40 -15.62
CA VAL A 334 -14.35 -5.22 -15.01
C VAL A 334 -14.25 -6.61 -15.61
N LEU A 335 -13.89 -7.59 -14.79
CA LEU A 335 -13.71 -8.97 -15.18
C LEU A 335 -15.03 -9.75 -15.10
N THR A 336 -15.07 -10.88 -15.79
CA THR A 336 -16.20 -11.83 -15.70
C THR A 336 -16.32 -12.46 -14.32
N GLY A 337 -15.21 -12.58 -13.58
CA GLY A 337 -15.16 -12.98 -12.19
C GLY A 337 -13.90 -12.45 -11.52
N ALA A 338 -14.01 -12.09 -10.24
CA ALA A 338 -12.88 -11.64 -9.43
C ALA A 338 -13.08 -12.07 -7.96
N PRO A 339 -13.19 -13.39 -7.71
CA PRO A 339 -13.50 -13.89 -6.38
C PRO A 339 -12.33 -13.66 -5.44
N GLU A 340 -12.62 -13.32 -4.19
CA GLU A 340 -11.61 -12.91 -3.22
C GLU A 340 -12.02 -13.36 -1.83
N ALA A 341 -11.12 -14.08 -1.14
CA ALA A 341 -11.28 -14.37 0.28
C ALA A 341 -10.84 -13.14 1.09
N VAL A 342 -11.63 -12.78 2.10
CA VAL A 342 -11.43 -11.58 2.92
C VAL A 342 -10.78 -11.94 4.24
N ASN A 343 -11.43 -12.79 5.04
CA ASN A 343 -10.95 -13.20 6.36
C ASN A 343 -11.42 -14.62 6.68
N THR A 344 -10.69 -15.32 7.55
CA THR A 344 -11.08 -16.63 8.07
C THR A 344 -11.13 -16.60 9.60
N VAL A 345 -12.19 -17.18 10.16
CA VAL A 345 -12.50 -17.20 11.60
C VAL A 345 -12.54 -18.63 12.10
N HIS A 346 -12.12 -18.84 13.35
CA HIS A 346 -12.21 -20.13 14.04
C HIS A 346 -13.67 -20.60 14.24
N GLU A 347 -13.86 -21.90 14.44
CA GLU A 347 -15.17 -22.57 14.59
C GLU A 347 -16.04 -21.96 15.70
N ASP A 348 -15.40 -21.46 16.76
CA ASP A 348 -16.05 -20.90 17.93
C ASP A 348 -16.23 -19.37 17.85
N TRP A 349 -15.86 -18.75 16.73
CA TRP A 349 -15.90 -17.29 16.51
C TRP A 349 -15.01 -16.47 17.47
N SER A 350 -14.08 -17.12 18.18
CA SER A 350 -13.26 -16.45 19.20
C SER A 350 -12.26 -15.44 18.63
N ALA A 351 -11.73 -15.71 17.44
CA ALA A 351 -10.71 -14.89 16.80
C ALA A 351 -10.55 -15.20 15.30
N LEU A 352 -9.81 -14.34 14.60
CA LEU A 352 -9.30 -14.61 13.26
C LEU A 352 -8.21 -15.68 13.31
N VAL A 353 -8.12 -16.47 12.24
CA VAL A 353 -7.02 -17.43 12.04
C VAL A 353 -5.77 -16.65 11.60
N THR A 354 -4.71 -16.73 12.41
CA THR A 354 -3.42 -16.05 12.15
C THR A 354 -2.25 -16.94 12.55
N ILE A 355 -1.02 -16.50 12.32
CA ILE A 355 0.16 -17.28 12.75
C ILE A 355 0.25 -17.43 14.27
N ASP A 356 -0.22 -16.42 15.01
CA ASP A 356 -0.25 -16.41 16.48
C ASP A 356 -1.46 -17.15 17.05
N ASN A 357 -2.50 -17.33 16.23
CA ASN A 357 -3.71 -18.08 16.56
C ASN A 357 -4.04 -19.03 15.40
N PRO A 358 -3.28 -20.12 15.25
CA PRO A 358 -3.41 -21.02 14.11
C PRO A 358 -4.60 -21.96 14.23
N ALA A 359 -5.14 -22.39 13.09
CA ALA A 359 -6.25 -23.34 13.04
C ALA A 359 -5.81 -24.76 13.41
N HIS A 360 -6.77 -25.62 13.77
CA HIS A 360 -6.53 -27.00 14.16
C HIS A 360 -7.08 -27.98 13.11
N ALA A 361 -6.43 -29.14 12.98
CA ALA A 361 -6.92 -30.20 12.11
C ALA A 361 -8.30 -30.69 12.59
N GLY A 362 -9.27 -30.79 11.66
CA GLY A 362 -10.65 -31.16 11.95
C GLY A 362 -11.59 -30.01 12.34
N GLU A 363 -11.05 -28.82 12.59
CA GLU A 363 -11.81 -27.59 12.88
C GLU A 363 -12.66 -27.16 11.67
N ILE A 364 -13.87 -26.64 11.93
CA ILE A 364 -14.68 -25.97 10.89
C ILE A 364 -14.34 -24.48 10.89
N LEU A 365 -13.74 -24.00 9.81
CA LEU A 365 -13.42 -22.58 9.66
C LEU A 365 -14.49 -21.85 8.88
N HIS A 366 -14.72 -20.58 9.25
CA HIS A 366 -15.64 -19.66 8.59
C HIS A 366 -14.85 -18.67 7.74
N THR A 367 -14.83 -18.87 6.42
CA THR A 367 -14.18 -17.94 5.49
C THR A 367 -15.20 -16.99 4.89
N TYR A 368 -14.98 -15.68 5.10
CA TYR A 368 -15.70 -14.63 4.39
C TYR A 368 -15.06 -14.32 3.06
N ALA A 369 -15.86 -14.12 2.02
CA ALA A 369 -15.41 -13.86 0.67
C ALA A 369 -16.35 -12.89 -0.08
N VAL A 370 -15.89 -12.37 -1.22
CA VAL A 370 -16.68 -11.52 -2.12
C VAL A 370 -16.52 -12.01 -3.56
N GLY A 371 -17.51 -11.72 -4.41
CA GLY A 371 -17.42 -12.01 -5.85
C GLY A 371 -17.43 -13.50 -6.21
N LEU A 372 -18.01 -14.37 -5.37
CA LEU A 372 -18.24 -15.78 -5.69
C LEU A 372 -19.43 -15.97 -6.64
N ASP A 373 -19.82 -17.22 -6.86
CA ASP A 373 -20.89 -17.61 -7.77
C ASP A 373 -22.31 -17.20 -7.30
N PRO A 374 -23.28 -17.09 -8.24
CA PRO A 374 -24.67 -16.80 -7.92
C PRO A 374 -25.30 -17.77 -6.91
N THR A 375 -26.24 -17.25 -6.13
CA THR A 375 -26.94 -18.00 -5.07
C THR A 375 -28.38 -18.36 -5.43
N ARG A 376 -28.92 -19.35 -4.72
CA ARG A 376 -30.32 -19.78 -4.77
C ARG A 376 -30.88 -19.83 -3.34
N PRO A 377 -31.96 -19.07 -3.02
CA PRO A 377 -32.60 -18.08 -3.87
C PRO A 377 -31.64 -16.93 -4.26
N ALA A 378 -31.91 -16.29 -5.39
CA ALA A 378 -31.17 -15.11 -5.80
C ALA A 378 -31.52 -13.94 -4.87
N VAL A 379 -30.51 -13.21 -4.41
CA VAL A 379 -30.69 -11.99 -3.61
C VAL A 379 -30.65 -10.79 -4.55
N PRO A 380 -31.65 -9.88 -4.50
CA PRO A 380 -31.63 -8.67 -5.31
C PRO A 380 -30.37 -7.83 -5.05
N PHE A 381 -29.90 -7.15 -6.09
CA PHE A 381 -28.72 -6.29 -5.99
C PHE A 381 -28.90 -5.18 -4.94
N GLY A 382 -27.93 -5.03 -4.04
CA GLY A 382 -27.99 -4.05 -2.94
C GLY A 382 -28.78 -4.50 -1.71
N GLU A 383 -29.42 -5.66 -1.73
CA GLU A 383 -30.17 -6.19 -0.57
C GLU A 383 -29.32 -7.08 0.33
N ALA A 384 -29.70 -7.13 1.61
CA ALA A 384 -29.11 -8.07 2.56
C ALA A 384 -29.56 -9.51 2.27
N ALA A 385 -28.67 -10.48 2.46
CA ALA A 385 -29.01 -11.88 2.32
C ALA A 385 -30.02 -12.34 3.40
N PRO A 386 -30.90 -13.31 3.10
CA PRO A 386 -31.84 -13.87 4.06
C PRO A 386 -31.13 -14.37 5.32
N SER A 387 -31.66 -14.01 6.50
CA SER A 387 -31.15 -14.47 7.79
C SER A 387 -31.84 -15.73 8.32
N THR A 388 -32.83 -16.24 7.59
CA THR A 388 -33.59 -17.46 7.89
C THR A 388 -33.81 -18.26 6.61
N GLU A 389 -34.11 -19.55 6.73
CA GLU A 389 -34.37 -20.38 5.55
C GLU A 389 -35.54 -19.85 4.69
N PRO A 390 -35.42 -19.88 3.34
CA PRO A 390 -34.28 -20.42 2.58
C PRO A 390 -33.07 -19.48 2.53
N LEU A 391 -31.91 -19.92 3.03
CA LEU A 391 -30.65 -19.16 2.91
C LEU A 391 -30.15 -19.19 1.46
N ALA A 392 -29.55 -18.08 1.02
CA ALA A 392 -29.03 -17.89 -0.32
C ALA A 392 -27.69 -18.66 -0.52
N ARG A 393 -27.78 -19.93 -0.93
CA ARG A 393 -26.63 -20.82 -1.11
C ARG A 393 -26.13 -20.85 -2.55
N ILE A 394 -24.82 -20.99 -2.74
CA ILE A 394 -24.23 -21.25 -4.06
C ILE A 394 -24.72 -22.63 -4.54
N SER A 395 -25.21 -22.71 -5.78
CA SER A 395 -25.77 -23.95 -6.33
C SER A 395 -25.42 -24.12 -7.81
N PRO A 396 -24.67 -25.18 -8.19
CA PRO A 396 -24.13 -26.25 -7.33
C PRO A 396 -23.02 -25.75 -6.39
N GLN A 397 -22.83 -26.42 -5.26
CA GLN A 397 -21.78 -26.08 -4.30
C GLN A 397 -20.39 -26.28 -4.94
N PRO A 398 -19.41 -25.38 -4.70
CA PRO A 398 -18.09 -25.49 -5.33
C PRO A 398 -17.32 -26.71 -4.84
N ALA A 399 -16.58 -27.35 -5.74
CA ALA A 399 -15.71 -28.49 -5.43
C ALA A 399 -14.32 -28.00 -5.02
N CYS A 400 -14.17 -27.62 -3.75
CA CYS A 400 -12.90 -27.16 -3.20
C CYS A 400 -11.92 -28.31 -2.97
N VAL A 401 -10.63 -28.01 -3.09
CA VAL A 401 -9.53 -28.98 -3.02
C VAL A 401 -8.34 -28.43 -2.26
N ASP A 402 -7.57 -29.35 -1.66
CA ASP A 402 -6.25 -29.08 -1.09
C ASP A 402 -5.22 -28.82 -2.21
N VAL A 403 -4.49 -27.71 -2.08
CA VAL A 403 -3.40 -27.29 -2.98
C VAL A 403 -2.11 -26.95 -2.22
N THR A 404 -1.92 -27.55 -1.04
CA THR A 404 -0.77 -27.29 -0.16
C THR A 404 0.57 -27.64 -0.83
N ASP A 405 0.62 -28.72 -1.63
CA ASP A 405 1.80 -29.07 -2.42
C ASP A 405 1.73 -28.47 -3.85
N VAL A 406 2.25 -27.25 -4.00
CA VAL A 406 2.40 -26.58 -5.30
C VAL A 406 3.52 -27.15 -6.17
N SER A 407 4.32 -28.09 -5.67
CA SER A 407 5.49 -28.68 -6.36
C SER A 407 5.21 -30.05 -6.99
N SER A 408 4.13 -30.72 -6.60
CA SER A 408 3.75 -32.03 -7.15
C SER A 408 3.12 -31.90 -8.55
N PRO A 409 3.70 -32.51 -9.60
CA PRO A 409 3.11 -32.55 -10.94
C PRO A 409 1.89 -33.49 -11.01
N SER A 410 1.74 -34.39 -10.03
CA SER A 410 0.51 -35.13 -9.76
C SER A 410 -0.39 -34.31 -8.84
N TYR A 411 -1.37 -33.62 -9.43
CA TYR A 411 -2.46 -32.95 -8.73
C TYR A 411 -3.34 -33.96 -7.97
N ASP A 412 -2.82 -34.63 -6.94
CA ASP A 412 -3.64 -35.38 -5.98
C ASP A 412 -4.34 -34.37 -5.05
N LYS A 413 -5.27 -33.64 -5.67
CA LYS A 413 -6.16 -32.66 -5.05
C LYS A 413 -7.18 -33.39 -4.21
N SER A 414 -6.91 -33.51 -2.91
CA SER A 414 -7.88 -34.08 -1.97
C SER A 414 -9.07 -33.13 -1.81
N PRO A 415 -10.33 -33.61 -1.85
CA PRO A 415 -11.49 -32.76 -1.69
C PRO A 415 -11.55 -32.17 -0.28
N VAL A 416 -11.89 -30.89 -0.18
CA VAL A 416 -12.18 -30.22 1.10
C VAL A 416 -13.67 -30.25 1.35
N GLU A 417 -14.07 -30.71 2.53
CA GLU A 417 -15.47 -30.77 2.93
C GLU A 417 -15.99 -29.36 3.20
N LEU A 418 -17.03 -28.97 2.46
CA LEU A 418 -17.77 -27.73 2.69
C LEU A 418 -19.10 -28.03 3.39
N THR A 419 -19.34 -27.42 4.54
CA THR A 419 -20.60 -27.54 5.28
C THR A 419 -21.59 -26.43 4.90
N PHE A 420 -21.09 -25.29 4.41
CA PHE A 420 -21.90 -24.20 3.87
C PHE A 420 -21.13 -23.42 2.80
N ALA A 421 -21.83 -22.95 1.77
CA ALA A 421 -21.31 -21.94 0.84
C ALA A 421 -22.48 -21.11 0.32
N GLY A 422 -22.49 -19.81 0.62
CA GLY A 422 -23.60 -18.93 0.31
C GLY A 422 -23.34 -17.50 0.72
N LEU A 423 -24.29 -16.62 0.48
CA LEU A 423 -24.23 -15.27 1.05
C LEU A 423 -24.40 -15.35 2.57
N ALA A 424 -23.56 -14.62 3.29
CA ALA A 424 -23.57 -14.53 4.73
C ALA A 424 -24.90 -13.92 5.21
N PRO A 425 -25.64 -14.58 6.12
CA PRO A 425 -26.92 -14.09 6.66
C PRO A 425 -26.89 -12.62 7.08
N GLY A 426 -27.80 -11.80 6.53
CA GLY A 426 -27.94 -10.38 6.87
C GLY A 426 -26.87 -9.44 6.29
N MET A 427 -25.89 -9.96 5.55
CA MET A 427 -24.87 -9.14 4.91
C MET A 427 -25.18 -8.88 3.42
N VAL A 428 -24.64 -7.78 2.89
CA VAL A 428 -24.80 -7.41 1.47
C VAL A 428 -23.57 -7.89 0.70
N ALA A 429 -23.79 -8.74 -0.31
CA ALA A 429 -22.78 -9.24 -1.25
C ALA A 429 -21.49 -9.82 -0.63
N VAL A 430 -21.58 -10.29 0.61
CA VAL A 430 -20.54 -11.04 1.31
C VAL A 430 -20.96 -12.49 1.38
N TYR A 431 -20.05 -13.38 1.04
CA TYR A 431 -20.21 -14.82 1.15
C TYR A 431 -19.61 -15.31 2.45
N GLN A 432 -20.21 -16.35 3.02
CA GLN A 432 -19.63 -17.19 4.05
C GLN A 432 -19.47 -18.59 3.46
N VAL A 433 -18.28 -19.16 3.64
CA VAL A 433 -17.95 -20.52 3.25
C VAL A 433 -17.40 -21.23 4.47
N ASP A 434 -18.15 -22.23 4.94
CA ASP A 434 -17.78 -23.03 6.09
C ASP A 434 -17.18 -24.34 5.58
N TRP A 435 -15.97 -24.64 6.03
CA TRP A 435 -15.21 -25.78 5.55
C TRP A 435 -14.39 -26.43 6.65
N ARG A 436 -14.22 -27.74 6.56
CA ARG A 436 -13.49 -28.51 7.57
C ARG A 436 -12.02 -28.64 7.16
N VAL A 437 -11.11 -28.26 8.06
CA VAL A 437 -9.68 -28.52 7.91
C VAL A 437 -9.46 -30.04 7.90
N PRO A 438 -8.81 -30.61 6.87
CA PRO A 438 -8.57 -32.05 6.83
C PRO A 438 -7.79 -32.54 8.06
N LEU A 439 -8.16 -33.71 8.59
CA LEU A 439 -7.51 -34.30 9.77
C LEU A 439 -6.01 -34.60 9.55
N SER A 440 -5.60 -34.76 8.30
CA SER A 440 -4.21 -35.00 7.90
C SER A 440 -3.41 -33.73 7.66
N ALA A 441 -4.04 -32.56 7.70
CA ALA A 441 -3.36 -31.29 7.40
C ALA A 441 -2.42 -30.89 8.55
N ALA A 442 -1.25 -30.35 8.19
CA ALA A 442 -0.25 -29.86 9.13
C ALA A 442 0.56 -28.71 8.51
N GLY A 443 1.18 -27.89 9.35
CA GLY A 443 2.00 -26.78 8.89
C GLY A 443 1.16 -25.64 8.31
N GLN A 444 1.25 -25.41 7.00
CA GLN A 444 0.41 -24.43 6.31
C GLN A 444 -0.53 -25.19 5.39
N PHE A 445 -1.83 -24.88 5.43
CA PHE A 445 -2.83 -25.51 4.58
C PHE A 445 -3.41 -24.51 3.58
N SER A 446 -3.53 -24.93 2.33
CA SER A 446 -4.10 -24.12 1.25
C SER A 446 -5.31 -24.79 0.63
N MET A 447 -6.45 -24.12 0.67
CA MET A 447 -7.67 -24.51 -0.04
C MET A 447 -7.81 -23.71 -1.34
N SER A 448 -8.22 -24.36 -2.42
CA SER A 448 -8.62 -23.72 -3.67
C SER A 448 -9.99 -24.20 -4.13
N CYS A 449 -10.83 -23.26 -4.57
CA CYS A 449 -12.21 -23.47 -4.97
C CYS A 449 -12.44 -22.86 -6.35
N PRO A 450 -12.95 -23.62 -7.33
CA PRO A 450 -13.33 -23.07 -8.63
C PRO A 450 -14.61 -22.25 -8.53
N THR A 451 -14.77 -21.31 -9.46
CA THR A 451 -16.03 -20.60 -9.75
C THR A 451 -16.58 -21.04 -11.11
N SER A 452 -17.86 -20.77 -11.34
CA SER A 452 -18.55 -21.09 -12.60
C SER A 452 -17.98 -20.36 -13.82
N VAL A 453 -17.24 -19.27 -13.61
CA VAL A 453 -16.64 -18.41 -14.64
C VAL A 453 -15.14 -18.68 -14.86
N GLY A 454 -14.61 -19.79 -14.32
CA GLY A 454 -13.24 -20.25 -14.61
C GLY A 454 -12.15 -19.61 -13.73
N PHE A 455 -12.50 -18.69 -12.84
CA PHE A 455 -11.60 -18.18 -11.80
C PHE A 455 -11.58 -19.12 -10.59
N THR A 456 -10.51 -19.08 -9.82
CA THR A 456 -10.41 -19.77 -8.53
C THR A 456 -10.24 -18.76 -7.42
N TRP A 457 -10.77 -19.08 -6.25
CA TRP A 457 -10.44 -18.41 -5.00
C TRP A 457 -9.91 -19.43 -4.00
N GLY A 458 -9.33 -18.96 -2.91
CA GLY A 458 -8.75 -19.85 -1.92
C GLY A 458 -8.33 -19.11 -0.67
N VAL A 459 -7.90 -19.88 0.31
CA VAL A 459 -7.33 -19.39 1.56
C VAL A 459 -6.09 -20.19 1.90
N MET A 460 -5.12 -19.52 2.52
CA MET A 460 -3.98 -20.16 3.15
C MET A 460 -4.09 -19.91 4.65
N VAL A 461 -4.10 -20.99 5.44
CA VAL A 461 -4.20 -20.90 6.90
C VAL A 461 -3.01 -21.59 7.55
N PRO A 462 -2.39 -20.97 8.58
CA PRO A 462 -1.44 -21.66 9.44
C PRO A 462 -2.18 -22.67 10.33
N LEU A 463 -1.55 -23.83 10.54
CA LEU A 463 -2.06 -24.90 11.40
C LEU A 463 -1.16 -25.10 12.61
N ALA A 464 -1.79 -25.35 13.76
CA ALA A 464 -1.09 -25.65 15.00
C ALA A 464 -0.24 -26.93 14.84
N THR A 465 0.98 -26.92 15.39
CA THR A 465 1.88 -28.08 15.35
C THR A 465 1.50 -29.10 16.42
N GLY A 466 0.64 -30.06 16.07
CA GLY A 466 0.28 -31.20 16.94
C GLY A 466 -0.59 -30.83 18.15
N ASN A 467 -1.50 -31.74 18.52
CA ASN A 467 -2.36 -31.61 19.71
C ASN A 467 -1.59 -31.81 21.02
#